data_AF-A0A1R1PNT8-F1
#
_entry.id   AF-A0A1R1PNT8-F1
#
_cell.length_a   1.000
_cell.length_b   1.000
_cell.length_c   1.000
_cell.angle_alpha   90.00
_cell.angle_beta   90.00
_cell.angle_gamma   90.00
#
_symmetry.space_group_name_H-M   'P 1'
#
loop_
_entity.id
_entity.type
_entity.pdbx_description
1 polymer ?
#
loop_
_entity_poly.entity_id
_entity_poly.type
_entity_poly.pdbx_seq_one_letter_code
_entity_poly.pdbx_strand_id
1 'polypeptide(L)'
;MKTIIIGTAALGLTFANSMGDVSLHQHNRNSIRQNRLYSNQNHSARMKVEVFQEQYLRNPAKTINIRPNRCVSLPSAQSLQFDSGQPGRGWVVLCHSNDCSGKCVTERRKTWLYPQNMDADKVGGPANSMIWFLA
;
A
#
# COMPACT_ATOMS: atom_id res chain seq x y z
N MET A 1 9.68 -48.09 36.28
CA MET A 1 9.20 -47.33 35.11
C MET A 1 9.22 -45.86 35.48
N LYS A 2 9.95 -45.02 34.72
CA LYS A 2 10.15 -43.59 34.98
C LYS A 2 9.07 -42.79 34.23
N THR A 3 8.26 -42.03 34.94
CA THR A 3 7.29 -41.08 34.36
C THR A 3 7.98 -39.74 34.11
N ILE A 4 7.93 -39.26 32.86
CA ILE A 4 8.38 -37.92 32.47
C ILE A 4 7.12 -37.13 32.12
N ILE A 5 6.88 -36.03 32.84
CA ILE A 5 5.81 -35.07 32.56
C ILE A 5 6.45 -33.91 31.81
N ILE A 6 6.08 -33.70 30.54
CA ILE A 6 6.49 -32.54 29.75
C ILE A 6 5.29 -31.59 29.69
N GLY A 7 5.37 -30.49 30.43
CA GLY A 7 4.35 -29.44 30.41
C GLY A 7 4.47 -28.56 29.18
N THR A 8 3.37 -28.38 28.46
CA THR A 8 3.23 -27.43 27.35
C THR A 8 2.74 -26.08 27.90
N ALA A 9 3.53 -25.01 27.67
CA ALA A 9 3.08 -23.64 27.91
C ALA A 9 2.48 -23.06 26.63
N ALA A 10 1.16 -22.88 26.59
CA ALA A 10 0.48 -22.13 25.54
C ALA A 10 0.23 -20.70 26.03
N LEU A 11 0.86 -19.71 25.39
CA LEU A 11 0.58 -18.29 25.60
C LEU A 11 -0.54 -17.88 24.64
N GLY A 12 -1.79 -17.90 25.13
CA GLY A 12 -2.92 -17.30 24.45
C GLY A 12 -2.96 -15.80 24.69
N LEU A 13 -2.88 -15.00 23.63
CA LEU A 13 -3.15 -13.56 23.69
C LEU A 13 -4.57 -13.30 23.17
N THR A 14 -5.52 -13.13 24.08
CA THR A 14 -6.84 -12.57 23.79
C THR A 14 -6.81 -11.07 24.01
N PHE A 15 -6.89 -10.27 22.95
CA PHE A 15 -7.19 -8.85 23.04
C PHE A 15 -8.71 -8.66 23.10
N ALA A 16 -9.23 -8.39 24.29
CA ALA A 16 -10.60 -7.95 24.50
C ALA A 16 -10.65 -6.43 24.25
N ASN A 17 -11.18 -6.00 23.11
CA ASN A 17 -11.57 -4.60 22.94
C ASN A 17 -13.02 -4.46 23.39
N SER A 18 -13.17 -3.85 24.56
CA SER A 18 -14.44 -3.44 25.17
C SER A 18 -15.20 -2.50 24.22
N MET A 19 -16.41 -2.89 23.82
CA MET A 19 -17.40 -1.97 23.25
C MET A 19 -18.08 -1.27 24.43
N GLY A 20 -17.60 -0.08 24.77
CA GLY A 20 -18.28 0.81 25.71
C GLY A 20 -19.42 1.53 25.00
N ASP A 21 -20.64 1.05 25.22
CA ASP A 21 -21.88 1.73 24.89
C ASP A 21 -22.11 2.85 25.93
N VAL A 22 -22.05 4.12 25.51
CA VAL A 22 -22.42 5.25 26.36
C VAL A 22 -23.51 6.04 25.67
N SER A 23 -24.75 5.66 25.95
CA SER A 23 -25.93 6.49 25.74
C SER A 23 -25.85 7.70 26.68
N LEU A 24 -25.57 8.89 26.15
CA LEU A 24 -25.77 10.13 26.90
C LEU A 24 -26.86 10.97 26.25
N HIS A 25 -27.92 11.17 27.03
CA HIS A 25 -29.11 11.93 26.70
C HIS A 25 -28.81 13.33 26.16
N GLN A 26 -29.54 13.63 25.09
CA GLN A 26 -29.73 14.93 24.47
C GLN A 26 -30.32 15.94 25.46
N HIS A 27 -29.58 17.00 25.78
CA HIS A 27 -30.18 18.28 26.18
C HIS A 27 -29.28 19.49 25.87
N ASN A 28 -29.98 20.47 25.28
CA ASN A 28 -29.72 21.90 25.28
C ASN A 28 -29.03 22.53 24.04
N ARG A 29 -29.82 23.41 23.42
CA ARG A 29 -29.51 24.24 22.26
C ARG A 29 -28.55 25.36 22.69
N ASN A 30 -27.47 25.53 21.94
CA ASN A 30 -27.00 26.86 21.57
C ASN A 30 -26.50 26.77 20.13
N SER A 31 -27.12 27.55 19.25
CA SER A 31 -26.82 27.63 17.82
C SER A 31 -25.44 28.25 17.61
N ILE A 32 -24.39 27.44 17.71
CA ILE A 32 -23.08 27.83 17.22
C ILE A 32 -23.19 27.80 15.69
N ARG A 33 -23.07 29.00 15.10
CA ARG A 33 -23.04 29.24 13.66
C ARG A 33 -22.25 28.13 12.98
N GLN A 34 -22.89 27.45 12.03
CA GLN A 34 -22.20 26.52 11.14
C GLN A 34 -21.12 27.31 10.39
N ASN A 35 -19.90 27.31 10.92
CA ASN A 35 -18.74 27.51 10.07
C ASN A 35 -18.83 26.38 9.05
N ARG A 36 -19.16 26.75 7.81
CA ARG A 36 -18.90 25.93 6.62
C ARG A 36 -17.41 25.62 6.61
N LEU A 37 -17.01 24.61 7.38
CA LEU A 37 -15.82 23.85 7.11
C LEU A 37 -16.10 23.25 5.74
N TYR A 38 -15.46 23.84 4.74
CA TYR A 38 -15.44 23.35 3.38
C TYR A 38 -15.35 21.83 3.43
N SER A 39 -16.42 21.17 3.01
CA SER A 39 -16.36 19.79 2.55
C SER A 39 -15.52 19.79 1.27
N ASN A 40 -14.20 20.01 1.41
CA ASN A 40 -13.24 19.57 0.44
C ASN A 40 -13.29 18.05 0.55
N GLN A 41 -14.16 17.45 -0.25
CA GLN A 41 -14.15 16.02 -0.49
C GLN A 41 -12.75 15.73 -1.04
N ASN A 42 -11.87 15.28 -0.14
CA ASN A 42 -10.48 15.01 -0.42
C ASN A 42 -10.41 14.08 -1.62
N HIS A 43 -10.13 14.65 -2.80
CA HIS A 43 -9.72 13.89 -3.98
C HIS A 43 -8.43 13.17 -3.58
N SER A 44 -8.58 11.98 -3.00
CA SER A 44 -7.45 11.20 -2.55
C SER A 44 -6.60 10.96 -3.78
N ALA A 45 -5.38 11.50 -3.78
CA ALA A 45 -4.50 11.42 -4.93
C ALA A 45 -4.39 9.95 -5.38
N ARG A 46 -4.43 9.75 -6.69
CA ARG A 46 -4.31 8.44 -7.31
C ARG A 46 -3.17 8.49 -8.31
N MET A 47 -2.40 7.42 -8.36
CA MET A 47 -1.36 7.22 -9.36
C MET A 47 -1.80 6.08 -10.28
N LYS A 48 -1.79 6.32 -11.58
CA LYS A 48 -2.00 5.28 -12.57
C LYS A 48 -0.71 4.49 -12.75
N VAL A 49 -0.84 3.18 -12.76
CA VAL A 49 0.26 2.24 -12.95
C VAL A 49 -0.13 1.26 -14.04
N GLU A 50 0.64 1.25 -15.11
CA GLU A 50 0.50 0.32 -16.23
C GLU A 50 1.55 -0.78 -16.02
N VAL A 51 1.09 -2.04 -15.93
CA VAL A 51 1.90 -3.21 -15.59
C VAL A 51 2.09 -4.06 -16.83
N PHE A 52 3.33 -4.49 -17.06
CA PHE A 52 3.76 -5.27 -18.21
C PHE A 52 4.42 -6.57 -17.75
N GLN A 53 4.07 -7.68 -18.39
CA GLN A 53 4.58 -9.02 -18.08
C GLN A 53 5.95 -9.30 -18.69
N GLU A 54 6.41 -8.45 -19.60
CA GLU A 54 7.74 -8.50 -20.17
C GLU A 54 8.52 -7.21 -19.90
N GLN A 55 9.83 -7.26 -20.10
CA GLN A 55 10.69 -6.10 -19.99
C GLN A 55 10.39 -5.09 -21.11
N TYR A 56 10.80 -3.84 -20.92
CA TYR A 56 10.69 -2.76 -21.90
C TYR A 56 9.25 -2.46 -22.36
N LEU A 57 8.30 -2.50 -21.41
CA LEU A 57 6.89 -2.14 -21.60
C LEU A 57 6.17 -3.01 -22.65
N ARG A 58 6.50 -4.30 -22.70
CA ARG A 58 5.90 -5.28 -23.62
C ARG A 58 4.90 -6.18 -22.89
N ASN A 59 3.96 -6.74 -23.65
CA ASN A 59 2.91 -7.63 -23.13
C ASN A 59 2.13 -7.00 -21.93
N PRO A 60 1.26 -6.02 -22.20
CA PRO A 60 0.52 -5.33 -21.15
C PRO A 60 -0.41 -6.29 -20.41
N ALA A 61 -0.34 -6.27 -19.08
CA ALA A 61 -1.10 -7.18 -18.23
C ALA A 61 -2.29 -6.50 -17.56
N LYS A 62 -2.05 -5.32 -16.95
CA LYS A 62 -3.09 -4.61 -16.21
C LYS A 62 -2.75 -3.14 -16.02
N THR A 63 -3.77 -2.29 -16.02
CA THR A 63 -3.67 -0.91 -15.54
C THR A 63 -4.43 -0.78 -14.23
N ILE A 64 -3.78 -0.22 -13.20
CA ILE A 64 -4.36 -0.02 -11.87
C ILE A 64 -4.19 1.43 -11.42
N ASN A 65 -5.14 1.90 -10.61
CA ASN A 65 -5.02 3.19 -9.93
C ASN A 65 -4.78 2.94 -8.44
N ILE A 66 -3.62 3.36 -7.95
CA ILE A 66 -3.23 3.10 -6.57
C ILE A 66 -3.38 4.37 -5.73
N ARG A 67 -3.74 4.19 -4.46
CA ARG A 67 -3.75 5.25 -3.46
C ARG A 67 -2.41 5.28 -2.71
N PRO A 68 -2.00 6.43 -2.19
CA PRO A 68 -0.77 6.55 -1.43
C PRO A 68 -0.81 5.70 -0.15
N ASN A 69 0.36 5.30 0.33
CA ASN A 69 0.61 4.63 1.60
C ASN A 69 -0.14 3.31 1.78
N ARG A 70 -0.39 2.59 0.66
CA ARG A 70 -1.00 1.26 0.67
C ARG A 70 -0.15 0.29 -0.12
N CYS A 71 0.06 -0.89 0.45
CA CYS A 71 0.58 -2.02 -0.29
C CYS A 71 -0.50 -2.57 -1.23
N VAL A 72 -0.14 -2.77 -2.49
CA VAL A 72 -0.98 -3.41 -3.48
C VAL A 72 -0.21 -4.53 -4.17
N SER A 73 -0.90 -5.62 -4.50
CA SER A 73 -0.33 -6.69 -5.30
C SER A 73 -0.31 -6.33 -6.79
N LEU A 74 0.72 -6.82 -7.47
CA LEU A 74 0.93 -6.69 -8.90
C LEU A 74 0.88 -8.08 -9.56
N PRO A 75 0.45 -8.18 -10.82
CA PRO A 75 0.44 -9.43 -11.57
C PRO A 75 1.84 -9.80 -12.09
N SER A 76 2.84 -9.90 -11.21
CA SER A 76 4.24 -10.22 -11.53
C SER A 76 4.81 -9.33 -12.65
N ALA A 77 5.09 -8.08 -12.30
CA ALA A 77 5.53 -7.06 -13.24
C ALA A 77 7.01 -7.26 -13.62
N GLN A 78 7.32 -7.31 -14.92
CA GLN A 78 8.69 -7.25 -15.43
C GLN A 78 9.09 -5.83 -15.84
N SER A 79 8.10 -5.00 -16.18
CA SER A 79 8.25 -3.56 -16.35
C SER A 79 6.95 -2.82 -16.01
N LEU A 80 7.06 -1.53 -15.70
CA LEU A 80 5.95 -0.66 -15.31
C LEU A 80 6.07 0.71 -15.95
N GLN A 81 4.94 1.41 -16.05
CA GLN A 81 4.90 2.83 -16.39
C GLN A 81 3.96 3.57 -15.43
N PHE A 82 4.41 4.69 -14.88
CA PHE A 82 3.62 5.51 -13.95
C PHE A 82 3.05 6.74 -14.65
N ASP A 83 1.74 6.97 -14.51
CA ASP A 83 1.00 8.11 -15.08
C ASP A 83 1.39 8.39 -16.55
N SER A 84 1.44 7.33 -17.39
CA SER A 84 1.89 7.42 -18.79
C SER A 84 3.28 8.03 -18.99
N GLY A 85 4.20 7.78 -18.06
CA GLY A 85 5.57 8.25 -18.12
C GLY A 85 5.76 9.70 -17.66
N GLN A 86 4.74 10.31 -17.04
CA GLN A 86 4.85 11.67 -16.53
C GLN A 86 5.54 11.71 -15.16
N PRO A 87 6.44 12.68 -14.89
CA PRO A 87 6.99 12.90 -13.57
C PRO A 87 5.91 13.14 -12.52
N GLY A 88 6.11 12.57 -11.34
CA GLY A 88 5.16 12.66 -10.23
C GLY A 88 5.83 12.96 -8.90
N ARG A 89 5.00 13.16 -7.87
CA ARG A 89 5.45 13.41 -6.50
C ARG A 89 5.69 12.10 -5.76
N GLY A 90 6.57 12.17 -4.77
CA GLY A 90 6.77 11.10 -3.81
C GLY A 90 7.73 10.00 -4.27
N TRP A 91 7.60 8.85 -3.64
CA TRP A 91 8.49 7.70 -3.78
C TRP A 91 7.70 6.45 -4.10
N VAL A 92 8.24 5.61 -4.96
CA VAL A 92 7.69 4.29 -5.26
C VAL A 92 8.61 3.24 -4.67
N VAL A 93 8.00 2.26 -4.02
CA VAL A 93 8.65 1.04 -3.56
C VAL A 93 8.09 -0.12 -4.37
N LEU A 94 8.96 -0.88 -5.02
CA LEU A 94 8.62 -2.14 -5.71
C LEU A 94 9.30 -3.29 -4.98
N CYS A 95 8.56 -4.37 -4.73
CA CYS A 95 9.05 -5.52 -3.99
C CYS A 95 8.85 -6.82 -4.78
N HIS A 96 9.77 -7.76 -4.60
CA HIS A 96 9.62 -9.10 -5.17
C HIS A 96 8.57 -9.94 -4.42
N SER A 97 8.33 -9.70 -3.13
CA SER A 97 7.26 -10.38 -2.38
C SER A 97 5.88 -9.80 -2.70
N ASN A 98 4.81 -10.52 -2.34
CA ASN A 98 3.42 -10.12 -2.61
C ASN A 98 2.83 -9.10 -1.63
N ASP A 99 3.50 -8.84 -0.50
CA ASP A 99 3.01 -8.12 0.68
C ASP A 99 3.83 -6.87 1.00
N CYS A 100 4.60 -6.37 0.03
CA CYS A 100 5.52 -5.24 0.16
C CYS A 100 6.61 -5.45 1.23
N SER A 101 6.99 -6.71 1.46
CA SER A 101 8.09 -7.10 2.34
C SER A 101 9.29 -7.66 1.54
N GLY A 102 10.36 -8.01 2.25
CA GLY A 102 11.52 -8.68 1.68
C GLY A 102 12.37 -7.75 0.81
N LYS A 103 12.81 -8.25 -0.35
CA LYS A 103 13.67 -7.48 -1.27
C LYS A 103 12.86 -6.47 -2.05
N CYS A 104 13.20 -5.20 -1.85
CA CYS A 104 12.51 -4.07 -2.47
C CYS A 104 13.50 -3.02 -2.98
N VAL A 105 13.04 -2.20 -3.90
CA VAL A 105 13.76 -1.03 -4.43
C VAL A 105 12.87 0.18 -4.26
N THR A 106 13.47 1.28 -3.82
CA THR A 106 12.77 2.54 -3.54
C THR A 106 13.38 3.65 -4.38
N GLU A 107 12.56 4.33 -5.16
CA GLU A 107 13.01 5.38 -6.06
C GLU A 107 12.01 6.54 -6.15
N ARG A 108 12.51 7.71 -6.58
CA ARG A 108 11.68 8.93 -6.68
C ARG A 108 10.77 8.89 -7.92
N ARG A 109 9.49 9.22 -7.76
CA ARG A 109 8.54 9.35 -8.89
C ARG A 109 8.91 10.44 -9.89
N LYS A 110 9.75 11.39 -9.50
CA LYS A 110 10.22 12.45 -10.40
C LYS A 110 11.17 11.92 -11.47
N THR A 111 11.90 10.84 -11.20
CA THR A 111 12.96 10.31 -12.06
C THR A 111 12.67 8.89 -12.55
N TRP A 112 12.03 8.06 -11.73
CA TRP A 112 11.72 6.68 -12.07
C TRP A 112 10.32 6.60 -12.68
N LEU A 113 10.23 6.89 -13.98
CA LEU A 113 8.97 7.05 -14.71
C LEU A 113 8.50 5.75 -15.38
N TYR A 114 9.47 4.97 -15.84
CA TYR A 114 9.30 3.72 -16.57
C TYR A 114 10.36 2.71 -16.09
N PRO A 115 10.11 2.02 -14.96
CA PRO A 115 10.93 0.87 -14.57
C PRO A 115 10.86 -0.20 -15.67
N GLN A 116 11.89 -0.32 -16.51
CA GLN A 116 11.84 -1.12 -17.74
C GLN A 116 12.35 -2.55 -17.55
N ASN A 117 13.07 -2.84 -16.48
CA ASN A 117 13.65 -4.15 -16.24
C ASN A 117 13.86 -4.33 -14.73
N MET A 118 12.96 -5.08 -14.08
CA MET A 118 13.01 -5.30 -12.62
C MET A 118 14.31 -5.96 -12.13
N ASP A 119 14.95 -6.80 -12.95
CA ASP A 119 16.22 -7.43 -12.59
C ASP A 119 17.34 -6.40 -12.57
N ALA A 120 17.43 -5.57 -13.61
CA ALA A 120 18.41 -4.48 -13.71
C ALA A 120 18.16 -3.40 -12.63
N ASP A 121 16.89 -3.14 -12.32
CA ASP A 121 16.45 -2.24 -11.26
C ASP A 121 16.71 -2.80 -9.85
N LYS A 122 17.23 -4.03 -9.73
CA LYS A 122 17.61 -4.72 -8.48
C LYS A 122 16.46 -5.11 -7.57
N VAL A 123 15.24 -5.26 -8.10
CA VAL A 123 14.10 -5.79 -7.34
C VAL A 123 14.32 -7.26 -6.97
N GLY A 124 15.11 -7.99 -7.78
CA GLY A 124 15.49 -9.38 -7.55
C GLY A 124 14.57 -10.39 -8.23
N GLY A 125 14.01 -10.02 -9.38
CA GLY A 125 12.97 -10.74 -10.10
C GLY A 125 11.79 -9.82 -10.42
N PRO A 126 10.68 -10.38 -10.93
CA PRO A 126 9.45 -9.62 -11.14
C PRO A 126 8.99 -8.91 -9.85
N ALA A 127 8.45 -7.71 -9.99
CA ALA A 127 7.82 -6.99 -8.89
C ALA A 127 6.39 -7.52 -8.69
N ASN A 128 6.12 -8.03 -7.50
CA ASN A 128 4.82 -8.62 -7.15
C ASN A 128 3.99 -7.73 -6.23
N SER A 129 4.57 -6.68 -5.68
CA SER A 129 3.83 -5.68 -4.91
C SER A 129 4.48 -4.31 -4.96
N MET A 130 3.69 -3.29 -4.64
CA MET A 130 4.17 -1.91 -4.61
C MET A 130 3.50 -1.03 -3.57
N ILE A 131 4.22 0.02 -3.15
CA ILE A 131 3.70 1.14 -2.37
C ILE A 131 4.11 2.43 -3.06
N TRP A 132 3.23 3.43 -3.03
CA TRP A 132 3.56 4.80 -3.37
C TRP A 132 3.40 5.70 -2.15
N PHE A 133 4.46 6.40 -1.75
CA PHE A 133 4.46 7.36 -0.65
C PHE A 133 4.39 8.78 -1.20
N LEU A 134 3.36 9.54 -0.83
CA LEU A 134 3.31 10.98 -1.14
C LEU A 134 4.24 11.75 -0.22
N ALA A 135 5.08 12.59 -0.84
CA ALA A 135 5.90 13.60 -0.17
C ALA A 135 5.34 14.99 -0.49
#